data_AF-K1R1Q0-F1
#
_entry.id   AF-K1R1Q0-F1
#
_cell.length_a   1.000
_cell.length_b   1.000
_cell.length_c   1.000
_cell.angle_alpha   90.00
_cell.angle_beta   90.00
_cell.angle_gamma   90.00
#
_symmetry.space_group_name_H-M   'P 1'
#
loop_
_entity.id
_entity.type
_entity.pdbx_description
1 polymer ?
#
loop_
_entity_poly.entity_id
_entity_poly.type
_entity_poly.pdbx_seq_one_letter_code
_entity_poly.pdbx_strand_id
1 'polypeptide(L)'
;MDGITNERTDGRTDGRAVGTITAIHLNPVTHLKGSLYELTAMPCPGFAFQLQNRNTEDLSRDIHKVADYLSEHEVAHNMFLTYGKSFDSQSTEPTIRVFLWPRKKFIGIKEEAAFNVAVVELGGHLPIKVEELYGSLTEESIEETIRSACLGDQEYLSIKQNVTRLFS
;
A
#
# COMPACT_ATOMS: atom_id res chain seq x y z
N MET A 1 -17.28 43.47 -33.11
CA MET A 1 -18.14 42.37 -32.66
C MET A 1 -17.64 41.99 -31.28
N ASP A 2 -18.15 42.72 -30.29
CA ASP A 2 -18.04 42.38 -28.87
C ASP A 2 -19.07 41.30 -28.54
N GLY A 3 -18.75 40.42 -27.60
CA GLY A 3 -19.67 39.39 -27.15
C GLY A 3 -19.07 38.37 -26.20
N ILE A 4 -18.60 38.84 -25.03
CA ILE A 4 -18.38 38.01 -23.84
C ILE A 4 -19.73 37.43 -23.42
N THR A 5 -19.82 36.11 -23.25
CA THR A 5 -20.74 35.52 -22.26
C THR A 5 -20.02 34.44 -21.48
N ASN A 6 -20.13 34.58 -20.17
CA ASN A 6 -19.48 33.87 -19.10
C ASN A 6 -20.56 33.03 -18.44
N GLU A 7 -20.45 31.69 -18.44
CA GLU A 7 -21.34 30.83 -17.65
C GLU A 7 -20.53 29.87 -16.79
N ARG A 8 -20.27 30.36 -15.57
CA ARG A 8 -20.47 29.69 -14.27
C ARG A 8 -20.25 28.18 -14.25
N THR A 9 -19.08 27.79 -13.76
CA THR A 9 -18.86 26.49 -13.11
C THR A 9 -19.68 26.44 -11.81
N ASP A 10 -20.85 25.81 -11.87
CA ASP A 10 -21.60 25.34 -10.70
C ASP A 10 -20.75 24.29 -9.97
N GLY A 11 -20.34 24.64 -8.75
CA GLY A 11 -19.72 23.74 -7.80
C GLY A 11 -20.75 22.78 -7.23
N ARG A 12 -20.97 21.67 -7.93
CA ARG A 12 -21.51 20.44 -7.37
C ARG A 12 -20.55 19.30 -7.66
N THR A 13 -19.73 18.97 -6.68
CA THR A 13 -19.03 17.69 -6.62
C THR A 13 -20.08 16.61 -6.39
N ASP A 14 -20.59 16.06 -7.50
CA ASP A 14 -21.24 14.76 -7.52
C ASP A 14 -20.25 13.79 -6.86
N GLY A 15 -20.66 13.10 -5.80
CA GLY A 15 -19.82 12.22 -4.96
C GLY A 15 -19.31 10.96 -5.65
N ARG A 16 -18.92 11.08 -6.92
CA ARG A 16 -18.21 10.07 -7.68
C ARG A 16 -16.75 10.10 -7.25
N ALA A 17 -16.14 8.94 -7.12
CA ALA A 17 -14.70 8.81 -6.96
C ALA A 17 -13.96 9.29 -8.23
N VAL A 18 -13.94 10.60 -8.45
CA VAL A 18 -12.93 11.29 -9.25
C VAL A 18 -11.84 11.71 -8.27
N GLY A 19 -11.27 10.73 -7.59
CA GLY A 19 -10.30 10.91 -6.54
C GLY A 19 -9.28 9.81 -6.69
N THR A 20 -8.09 10.19 -7.15
CA THR A 20 -6.88 9.38 -7.16
C THR A 20 -6.81 8.57 -5.86
N ILE A 21 -7.05 7.26 -5.93
CA ILE A 21 -6.66 6.35 -4.86
C ILE A 21 -5.18 6.58 -4.66
N THR A 22 -4.81 7.15 -3.51
CA THR A 22 -3.47 7.69 -3.28
C THR A 22 -2.45 6.62 -3.62
N ALA A 23 -1.76 6.82 -4.74
CA ALA A 23 -0.82 5.85 -5.23
C ALA A 23 0.26 5.66 -4.16
N ILE A 24 0.61 4.41 -3.87
CA ILE A 24 1.54 4.04 -2.78
C ILE A 24 2.86 4.84 -2.82
N HIS A 25 3.25 5.36 -3.98
CA HIS A 25 4.41 6.21 -4.14
C HIS A 25 4.34 7.54 -3.37
N LEU A 26 3.15 8.02 -2.96
CA LEU A 26 2.94 9.23 -2.18
C LEU A 26 2.86 8.98 -0.67
N ASN A 27 2.72 7.73 -0.26
CA ASN A 27 2.43 7.42 1.13
C ASN A 27 3.68 7.58 2.01
N PRO A 28 3.55 8.30 3.15
CA PRO A 28 4.65 8.47 4.08
C PRO A 28 5.01 7.13 4.72
N VAL A 29 6.29 6.97 5.01
CA VAL A 29 6.82 5.86 5.80
C VAL A 29 7.47 6.38 7.07
N THR A 30 7.45 5.59 8.13
CA THR A 30 8.12 5.88 9.39
C THR A 30 9.35 4.99 9.52
N HIS A 31 10.50 5.57 9.85
CA HIS A 31 11.71 4.78 10.12
C HIS A 31 11.51 3.96 11.41
N LEU A 32 11.80 2.66 11.35
CA LEU A 32 11.75 1.78 12.52
C LEU A 32 13.15 1.53 13.09
N LYS A 33 14.02 0.90 12.29
CA LYS A 33 15.38 0.54 12.72
C LYS A 33 16.26 0.13 11.54
N GLY A 34 17.54 0.52 11.54
CA GLY A 34 18.45 0.17 10.45
C GLY A 34 17.90 0.65 9.11
N SER A 35 17.69 -0.27 8.15
CA SER A 35 17.03 0.03 6.88
C SER A 35 15.54 -0.30 6.82
N LEU A 36 14.93 -0.69 7.95
CA LEU A 36 13.52 -1.05 8.05
C LEU A 36 12.67 0.21 8.27
N TYR A 37 11.68 0.38 7.42
CA TYR A 37 10.63 1.39 7.55
C TYR A 37 9.26 0.72 7.67
N GLU A 38 8.28 1.49 8.10
CA GLU A 38 6.88 1.12 8.21
C GLU A 38 6.02 2.00 7.31
N LEU A 39 5.09 1.39 6.59
CA LEU A 39 4.01 2.06 5.87
C LEU A 39 2.72 1.95 6.71
N THR A 40 2.11 3.08 7.09
CA THR A 40 0.86 3.13 7.86
C THR A 40 -0.28 3.85 7.14
N ALA A 41 -0.02 4.46 5.99
CA ALA A 41 -1.00 5.30 5.28
C ALA A 41 -2.08 4.53 4.49
N MET A 42 -2.08 3.20 4.58
CA MET A 42 -3.10 2.33 3.97
C MET A 42 -3.74 1.49 5.08
N PRO A 43 -5.01 1.05 4.92
CA PRO A 43 -5.69 0.25 5.95
C PRO A 43 -4.91 -0.99 6.38
N CYS A 44 -4.03 -1.52 5.52
CA CYS A 44 -3.07 -2.55 5.91
C CYS A 44 -1.68 -1.93 6.12
N PRO A 45 -1.16 -1.95 7.35
CA PRO A 45 0.21 -1.54 7.59
C PRO A 45 1.19 -2.59 7.05
N GLY A 46 2.41 -2.16 6.75
CA GLY A 46 3.44 -3.02 6.18
C GLY A 46 4.86 -2.50 6.38
N PHE A 47 5.83 -3.30 5.98
CA PHE A 47 7.24 -2.96 6.02
C PHE A 47 7.70 -2.38 4.69
N ALA A 48 8.66 -1.46 4.75
CA ALA A 48 9.17 -0.77 3.58
C ALA A 48 10.70 -0.70 3.58
N PHE A 49 11.28 -0.81 2.40
CA PHE A 49 12.73 -0.75 2.14
C PHE A 49 13.01 0.08 0.89
N GLN A 50 14.26 0.55 0.76
CA GLN A 50 14.71 1.23 -0.44
C GLN A 50 16.16 0.90 -0.80
N LEU A 51 16.52 1.03 -2.08
CA LEU A 51 17.88 0.81 -2.60
C LEU A 51 18.80 2.03 -2.41
N GLN A 52 18.32 3.13 -1.83
CA GLN A 52 19.08 4.36 -1.71
C GLN A 52 20.41 4.16 -0.95
N ASN A 53 21.52 4.59 -1.56
CA ASN A 53 22.87 4.56 -1.00
C ASN A 53 23.35 3.15 -0.57
N ARG A 54 22.85 2.09 -1.21
CA ARG A 54 23.25 0.70 -0.94
C ARG A 54 23.19 -0.16 -2.20
N ASN A 55 23.78 -1.35 -2.16
CA ASN A 55 23.69 -2.31 -3.26
C ASN A 55 22.45 -3.21 -3.14
N THR A 56 22.17 -3.93 -4.23
CA THR A 56 21.03 -4.83 -4.37
C THR A 56 21.09 -6.03 -3.44
N GLU A 57 22.29 -6.52 -3.14
CA GLU A 57 22.55 -7.68 -2.28
C GLU A 57 22.22 -7.38 -0.81
N ASP A 58 22.56 -6.19 -0.35
CA ASP A 58 22.23 -5.69 0.98
C ASP A 58 20.71 -5.53 1.11
N LEU A 59 20.07 -4.94 0.10
CA LEU A 59 18.62 -4.78 0.08
C LEU A 59 17.89 -6.13 0.07
N SER A 60 18.33 -7.07 -0.77
CA SER A 60 17.71 -8.39 -0.89
C SER A 60 17.86 -9.21 0.39
N ARG A 61 19.02 -9.15 1.07
CA ARG A 61 19.20 -9.77 2.39
C ARG A 61 18.21 -9.25 3.41
N ASP A 62 17.99 -7.96 3.48
CA ASP A 62 17.08 -7.36 4.47
C ASP A 62 15.62 -7.66 4.17
N ILE A 63 15.22 -7.64 2.90
CA ILE A 63 13.89 -8.10 2.47
C ILE A 63 13.71 -9.59 2.84
N HIS A 64 14.71 -10.41 2.57
CA HIS A 64 14.68 -11.83 2.85
C HIS A 64 14.51 -12.10 4.34
N LYS A 65 15.23 -11.41 5.24
CA LYS A 65 15.04 -11.54 6.70
C LYS A 65 13.58 -11.40 7.12
N VAL A 66 12.87 -10.42 6.56
CA VAL A 66 11.46 -10.18 6.89
C VAL A 66 10.56 -11.22 6.24
N ALA A 67 10.74 -11.52 4.95
CA ALA A 67 9.95 -12.52 4.24
C ALA A 67 10.11 -13.93 4.84
N ASP A 68 11.33 -14.27 5.27
CA ASP A 68 11.68 -15.53 5.91
C ASP A 68 11.00 -15.63 7.28
N TYR A 69 11.14 -14.60 8.14
CA TYR A 69 10.41 -14.52 9.41
C TYR A 69 8.89 -14.71 9.21
N LEU A 70 8.28 -14.00 8.24
CA LEU A 70 6.86 -14.13 7.96
C LEU A 70 6.51 -15.54 7.50
N SER A 71 7.35 -16.18 6.69
CA SER A 71 7.15 -17.55 6.21
C SER A 71 7.26 -18.58 7.34
N GLU A 72 8.29 -18.48 8.19
CA GLU A 72 8.52 -19.35 9.35
C GLU A 72 7.37 -19.28 10.38
N HIS A 73 6.76 -18.11 10.52
CA HIS A 73 5.61 -17.88 11.41
C HIS A 73 4.28 -18.08 10.69
N GLU A 74 4.31 -18.65 9.49
CA GLU A 74 3.13 -18.94 8.69
C GLU A 74 2.22 -17.72 8.39
N VAL A 75 2.79 -16.53 8.31
CA VAL A 75 2.11 -15.29 7.97
C VAL A 75 2.16 -15.08 6.45
N ALA A 76 0.98 -15.13 5.81
CA ALA A 76 0.86 -14.80 4.40
C ALA A 76 1.28 -13.35 4.17
N HIS A 77 2.00 -13.09 3.07
CA HIS A 77 2.51 -11.76 2.79
C HIS A 77 2.55 -11.45 1.30
N ASN A 78 2.38 -10.17 1.01
CA ASN A 78 2.48 -9.61 -0.33
C ASN A 78 3.75 -8.77 -0.44
N MET A 79 4.45 -8.86 -1.57
CA MET A 79 5.60 -8.01 -1.87
C MET A 79 5.30 -7.17 -3.11
N PHE A 80 5.58 -5.87 -3.05
CA PHE A 80 5.45 -4.94 -4.17
C PHE A 80 6.73 -4.13 -4.34
N LEU A 81 7.19 -4.01 -5.58
CA LEU A 81 8.40 -3.30 -5.96
C LEU A 81 8.02 -2.15 -6.89
N THR A 82 8.53 -0.95 -6.63
CA THR A 82 8.29 0.22 -7.48
C THR A 82 9.50 1.13 -7.52
N TYR A 83 9.61 1.90 -8.60
CA TYR A 83 10.53 3.03 -8.69
C TYR A 83 9.80 4.29 -8.21
N GLY A 84 10.46 5.16 -7.45
CA GLY A 84 9.83 6.39 -6.96
C GLY A 84 10.73 7.22 -6.07
N LYS A 85 10.17 8.23 -5.41
CA LYS A 85 10.92 9.11 -4.52
C LYS A 85 11.50 8.34 -3.33
N SER A 86 12.74 8.64 -2.97
CA SER A 86 13.35 8.18 -1.71
C SER A 86 12.47 8.52 -0.50
N PHE A 87 12.53 7.66 0.52
CA PHE A 87 11.95 7.91 1.84
C PHE A 87 12.61 9.11 2.54
N ASP A 88 13.82 9.49 2.13
CA ASP A 88 14.46 10.72 2.58
C ASP A 88 13.80 11.93 1.89
N SER A 89 13.14 12.77 2.68
CA SER A 89 12.46 13.96 2.20
C SER A 89 13.39 14.98 1.53
N GLN A 90 14.67 14.97 1.89
CA GLN A 90 15.70 15.86 1.34
C GLN A 90 16.30 15.32 0.05
N SER A 91 16.12 14.03 -0.25
CA SER A 91 16.64 13.43 -1.47
C SER A 91 15.72 13.72 -2.65
N THR A 92 16.31 14.24 -3.73
CA THR A 92 15.65 14.42 -5.03
C THR A 92 15.82 13.22 -5.95
N GLU A 93 16.74 12.32 -5.60
CA GLU A 93 17.05 11.16 -6.42
C GLU A 93 15.97 10.08 -6.24
N PRO A 94 15.41 9.58 -7.35
CA PRO A 94 14.52 8.43 -7.30
C PRO A 94 15.28 7.15 -6.93
N THR A 95 14.56 6.21 -6.35
CA THR A 95 15.09 4.94 -5.88
C THR A 95 14.09 3.81 -6.08
N ILE A 96 14.58 2.57 -5.96
CA ILE A 96 13.72 1.39 -5.88
C ILE A 96 13.20 1.28 -4.45
N ARG A 97 11.88 1.14 -4.31
CA ARG A 97 11.15 0.96 -3.05
C ARG A 97 10.51 -0.42 -3.05
N VAL A 98 10.62 -1.13 -1.93
CA VAL A 98 10.01 -2.44 -1.73
C VAL A 98 9.07 -2.36 -0.55
N PHE A 99 7.87 -2.91 -0.70
CA PHE A 99 6.85 -2.97 0.33
C PHE A 99 6.48 -4.43 0.59
N LEU A 100 6.41 -4.81 1.87
CA LEU A 100 5.99 -6.13 2.33
C LEU A 100 4.79 -5.97 3.26
N TRP A 101 3.64 -6.51 2.89
CA TRP A 101 2.44 -6.49 3.73
C TRP A 101 2.14 -7.88 4.28
N PRO A 102 2.26 -8.08 5.60
CA PRO A 102 1.67 -9.25 6.24
C PRO A 102 0.15 -9.12 6.19
N ARG A 103 -0.54 -10.21 5.87
CA ARG A 103 -1.98 -10.22 5.61
C ARG A 103 -2.62 -11.50 6.13
N LYS A 104 -3.93 -11.45 6.39
CA LYS A 104 -4.69 -12.64 6.78
C LYS A 104 -4.60 -13.69 5.67
N LYS A 105 -4.36 -14.95 6.06
CA LYS A 105 -4.55 -16.10 5.17
C LYS A 105 -6.00 -16.14 4.73
N PHE A 106 -6.24 -16.23 3.42
CA PHE A 106 -7.59 -16.37 2.89
C PHE A 106 -7.91 -17.87 2.74
N ILE A 107 -8.94 -18.34 3.44
CA ILE A 107 -9.44 -19.72 3.34
C ILE A 107 -10.92 -19.62 2.88
N GLY A 108 -11.18 -19.77 1.58
CA GLY A 108 -12.55 -19.74 1.02
C GLY A 108 -12.65 -19.30 -0.46
N ILE A 109 -13.86 -19.36 -1.02
CA ILE A 109 -14.22 -18.84 -2.36
C ILE A 109 -14.78 -17.42 -2.17
N LYS A 110 -14.28 -16.45 -2.94
CA LYS A 110 -14.77 -15.06 -2.94
C LYS A 110 -15.98 -14.95 -3.86
N GLU A 111 -17.18 -14.92 -3.32
CA GLU A 111 -18.39 -14.77 -4.14
C GLU A 111 -18.96 -13.34 -4.19
N GLU A 112 -18.49 -12.38 -3.37
CA GLU A 112 -19.19 -11.07 -3.28
C GLU A 112 -18.32 -9.79 -3.22
N ALA A 113 -17.00 -9.86 -3.43
CA ALA A 113 -16.16 -8.63 -3.44
C ALA A 113 -16.00 -8.05 -4.87
N ALA A 114 -16.10 -6.73 -5.02
CA ALA A 114 -15.92 -6.04 -6.30
C ALA A 114 -14.54 -6.24 -6.93
N PHE A 115 -13.54 -6.56 -6.11
CA PHE A 115 -12.20 -6.94 -6.53
C PHE A 115 -11.56 -7.88 -5.52
N ASN A 116 -10.56 -8.64 -5.97
CA ASN A 116 -9.80 -9.52 -5.09
C ASN A 116 -8.64 -8.75 -4.47
N VAL A 117 -8.67 -8.44 -3.17
CA VAL A 117 -7.49 -7.85 -2.49
C VAL A 117 -6.26 -8.74 -2.67
N ALA A 118 -5.35 -8.34 -3.55
CA ALA A 118 -4.08 -8.97 -3.85
C ALA A 118 -2.95 -7.92 -3.66
N VAL A 119 -1.83 -8.08 -4.36
CA VAL A 119 -0.66 -7.18 -4.24
C VAL A 119 -0.94 -5.81 -4.85
N VAL A 120 -1.72 -5.77 -5.94
CA VAL A 120 -1.86 -4.57 -6.79
C VAL A 120 -2.80 -3.54 -6.15
N GLU A 121 -3.81 -4.02 -5.43
CA GLU A 121 -4.76 -3.20 -4.66
C GLU A 121 -4.11 -2.54 -3.45
N LEU A 122 -3.19 -3.24 -2.77
CA LEU A 122 -2.36 -2.63 -1.71
C LEU A 122 -1.39 -1.58 -2.28
N GLY A 123 -1.05 -1.72 -3.57
CA GLY A 123 -0.31 -0.71 -4.34
C GLY A 123 -1.19 0.44 -4.88
N GLY A 124 -2.51 0.44 -4.63
CA GLY A 124 -3.45 1.47 -5.08
C GLY A 124 -4.12 1.22 -6.44
N HIS A 125 -3.97 0.02 -7.02
CA HIS A 125 -4.61 -0.32 -8.30
C HIS A 125 -5.85 -1.19 -8.05
N LEU A 126 -7.02 -0.74 -8.48
CA LEU A 126 -8.26 -1.49 -8.33
C LEU A 126 -8.75 -2.02 -9.68
N PRO A 127 -8.41 -3.25 -10.06
CA PRO A 127 -8.93 -3.88 -11.27
C PRO A 127 -10.39 -4.27 -11.07
N ILE A 128 -11.30 -3.37 -11.45
CA ILE A 128 -12.74 -3.56 -11.34
C ILE A 128 -13.26 -4.14 -12.66
N LYS A 129 -13.84 -5.33 -12.59
CA LYS A 129 -14.26 -6.09 -13.79
C LYS A 129 -15.72 -5.87 -14.19
N VAL A 130 -16.52 -5.30 -13.30
CA VAL A 130 -17.97 -5.10 -13.48
C VAL A 130 -18.25 -3.61 -13.52
N GLU A 131 -18.85 -3.15 -14.62
CA GLU A 131 -19.14 -1.72 -14.85
C GLU A 131 -20.04 -1.10 -13.77
N GLU A 132 -21.05 -1.85 -13.32
CA GLU A 132 -21.94 -1.41 -12.24
C GLU A 132 -21.20 -1.19 -10.92
N LEU A 133 -20.27 -2.09 -10.59
CA LEU A 133 -19.41 -1.95 -9.40
C LEU A 133 -18.44 -0.79 -9.57
N TYR A 134 -17.91 -0.58 -10.78
CA TYR A 134 -17.08 0.59 -11.09
C TYR A 134 -17.83 1.90 -10.85
N GLY A 135 -19.10 1.98 -11.27
CA GLY A 135 -19.93 3.17 -11.09
C GLY A 135 -20.39 3.43 -9.65
N SER A 136 -20.35 2.42 -8.77
CA SER A 136 -20.87 2.49 -7.40
C SER A 136 -19.80 2.40 -6.30
N LEU A 137 -18.54 2.10 -6.66
CA LEU A 137 -17.42 2.01 -5.71
C LEU A 137 -17.13 3.37 -5.07
N THR A 138 -17.14 3.37 -3.73
CA THR A 138 -16.72 4.50 -2.89
C THR A 138 -15.39 4.20 -2.22
N GLU A 139 -14.65 5.24 -1.82
CA GLU A 139 -13.41 5.08 -1.04
C GLU A 139 -13.64 4.27 0.23
N GLU A 140 -14.75 4.49 0.93
CA GLU A 140 -15.16 3.73 2.11
C GLU A 140 -15.28 2.23 1.81
N SER A 141 -15.98 1.85 0.73
CA SER A 141 -16.14 0.44 0.34
C SER A 141 -14.80 -0.23 -0.04
N ILE A 142 -13.87 0.55 -0.61
CA ILE A 142 -12.51 0.11 -0.94
C ILE A 142 -11.72 -0.15 0.34
N GLU A 143 -11.75 0.81 1.28
CA GLU A 143 -11.08 0.68 2.56
C GLU A 143 -11.58 -0.53 3.35
N GLU A 144 -12.90 -0.75 3.41
CA GLU A 144 -13.50 -1.90 4.07
C GLU A 144 -13.03 -3.22 3.42
N THR A 145 -13.04 -3.26 2.09
CA THR A 145 -12.56 -4.41 1.33
C THR A 145 -11.10 -4.70 1.65
N ILE A 146 -10.22 -3.68 1.65
CA ILE A 146 -8.81 -3.85 2.01
C ILE A 146 -8.65 -4.27 3.47
N ARG A 147 -9.39 -3.65 4.40
CA ARG A 147 -9.37 -3.92 5.84
C ARG A 147 -9.70 -5.39 6.15
N SER A 148 -10.58 -6.01 5.37
CA SER A 148 -10.89 -7.44 5.49
C SER A 148 -9.67 -8.35 5.30
N ALA A 149 -8.66 -7.91 4.54
CA ALA A 149 -7.42 -8.64 4.30
C ALA A 149 -6.31 -8.33 5.31
N CYS A 150 -6.44 -7.25 6.08
CA CYS A 150 -5.42 -6.84 7.05
C CYS A 150 -5.43 -7.74 8.28
N LEU A 151 -4.24 -7.94 8.87
CA LEU A 151 -4.10 -8.57 10.19
C LEU A 151 -4.81 -7.73 11.26
N GLY A 152 -5.10 -8.36 12.41
CA GLY A 152 -5.57 -7.60 13.57
C GLY A 152 -4.46 -6.70 14.13
N ASP A 153 -4.82 -5.56 14.72
CA ASP A 153 -3.84 -4.57 15.21
C ASP A 153 -2.80 -5.16 16.17
N GLN A 154 -3.24 -6.02 17.10
CA GLN A 154 -2.35 -6.66 18.07
C GLN A 154 -1.42 -7.70 17.42
N GLU A 155 -1.92 -8.39 16.40
CA GLU A 155 -1.15 -9.38 15.63
C GLU A 155 -0.05 -8.67 14.83
N TYR A 156 -0.41 -7.59 14.12
CA TYR A 156 0.55 -6.76 13.40
C TYR A 156 1.57 -6.14 14.35
N LEU A 157 1.15 -5.62 15.51
CA LEU A 157 2.05 -5.04 16.50
C LEU A 157 3.07 -6.07 17.01
N SER A 158 2.66 -7.31 17.27
CA SER A 158 3.56 -8.39 17.66
C SER A 158 4.59 -8.69 16.57
N ILE A 159 4.13 -8.83 15.32
CA ILE A 159 4.99 -9.05 14.15
C ILE A 159 5.98 -7.89 13.99
N LYS A 160 5.53 -6.64 14.07
CA LYS A 160 6.36 -5.44 13.99
C LYS A 160 7.47 -5.46 15.03
N GLN A 161 7.18 -5.81 16.28
CA GLN A 161 8.19 -5.88 17.33
C GLN A 161 9.25 -6.95 17.03
N ASN A 162 8.84 -8.13 16.59
CA ASN A 162 9.76 -9.21 16.26
C ASN A 162 10.62 -8.88 15.03
N VAL A 163 10.00 -8.40 13.95
CA VAL A 163 10.71 -7.97 12.74
C VAL A 163 11.71 -6.85 13.06
N THR A 164 11.33 -5.88 13.88
CA THR A 164 12.24 -4.79 14.30
C THR A 164 13.48 -5.32 15.03
N ARG A 165 13.35 -6.42 15.80
CA ARG A 165 14.49 -7.04 16.49
C ARG A 165 15.50 -7.67 15.54
N LEU A 166 15.11 -8.08 14.34
CA LEU A 166 16.00 -8.64 13.30
C LEU A 166 17.03 -7.63 12.77
N PHE A 167 16.81 -6.34 13.02
CA PHE A 167 17.66 -5.24 12.59
C PHE A 167 18.43 -4.61 13.76
N SER A 168 18.68 -5.40 14.81
CA SER A 168 19.44 -5.01 16.01
C SER A 168 20.93 -5.26 15.91
#